data_AF-A0A6V7HNT3-F1
#
_entry.id   AF-A0A6V7HNT3-F1
#
_cell.length_a   1.000
_cell.length_b   1.000
_cell.length_c   1.000
_cell.angle_alpha   90.00
_cell.angle_beta   90.00
_cell.angle_gamma   90.00
#
_symmetry.space_group_name_H-M   'P 1'
#
loop_
_entity.id
_entity.type
_entity.pdbx_description
1 polymer ?
#
loop_
_entity_poly.entity_id
_entity_poly.type
_entity_poly.pdbx_seq_one_letter_code
_entity_poly.pdbx_strand_id
1 'polypeptide(L)' 'ISQPYVLGRLINYFAPSSTVTQDLAYIYAFSIVIMAISSSLIEQHVHMSLLELGMR' A
#
# COMPACT_ATOMS: atom_id res chain seq x y z
N ILE A 1 -0.07 -7.26 -3.31
CA ILE A 1 1.11 -8.13 -3.01
C ILE A 1 2.31 -7.34 -2.49
N SER A 2 2.57 -6.11 -2.96
CA SER A 2 3.75 -5.32 -2.56
C SER A 2 3.65 -4.61 -1.19
N GLN A 3 2.45 -4.34 -0.70
CA GLN A 3 2.24 -3.58 0.54
C GLN A 3 2.89 -4.24 1.79
N PRO A 4 2.81 -5.57 2.03
CA PRO A 4 3.46 -6.20 3.19
C PRO A 4 4.97 -6.05 3.21
N TYR A 5 5.62 -6.01 2.03
CA TYR A 5 7.07 -5.81 1.94
C TYR A 5 7.45 -4.41 2.45
N VAL A 6 6.78 -3.37 1.95
CA VAL A 6 7.06 -1.98 2.35
C VAL A 6 6.68 -1.75 3.82
N LEU A 7 5.60 -2.37 4.29
CA LEU A 7 5.24 -2.37 5.70
C LEU A 7 6.31 -3.04 6.57
N GLY A 8 6.87 -4.18 6.14
CA GLY A 8 7.98 -4.83 6.84
C GLY A 8 9.23 -3.94 6.93
N ARG A 9 9.52 -3.16 5.90
CA ARG A 9 10.63 -2.17 5.93
C ARG A 9 10.36 -1.03 6.90
N LEU A 10 9.12 -0.56 6.99
CA LEU A 10 8.71 0.45 7.98
C LEU A 10 8.76 -0.12 9.40
N ILE A 11 8.31 -1.35 9.62
CA ILE A 11 8.42 -2.01 10.94
C ILE A 11 9.89 -2.15 11.34
N ASN A 12 10.76 -2.52 10.39
CA ASN A 12 12.20 -2.64 10.65
C ASN A 12 12.84 -1.33 11.10
N TYR A 13 12.29 -0.15 10.78
CA TYR A 13 12.77 1.13 11.31
C TYR A 13 12.78 1.18 12.85
N PHE A 14 11.82 0.51 13.49
CA PHE A 14 11.69 0.49 14.96
C PHE A 14 12.57 -0.58 15.63
N ALA A 15 13.29 -1.41 14.86
CA ALA A 15 14.21 -2.40 15.43
C ALA A 15 15.45 -1.70 16.01
N PRO A 16 15.99 -2.16 17.16
CA PRO A 16 17.16 -1.54 17.78
C PRO A 16 18.43 -1.61 16.93
N SER A 17 18.49 -2.55 15.97
CA SER A 17 19.58 -2.71 15.00
C SER A 17 19.26 -2.13 13.62
N SER A 18 18.23 -1.29 13.50
CA SER A 18 17.81 -0.76 12.22
C SER A 18 18.85 0.17 11.60
N THR A 19 19.08 -0.01 10.31
CA THR A 19 19.86 0.93 9.47
C THR A 19 18.95 1.84 8.64
N VAL A 20 17.63 1.77 8.84
CA VAL A 20 16.66 2.59 8.13
C VAL A 20 16.69 4.01 8.72
N THR A 21 16.89 5.01 7.86
CA THR A 21 16.84 6.41 8.28
C THR A 21 15.40 6.91 8.40
N GLN A 22 15.20 8.00 9.13
CA GLN A 22 13.88 8.61 9.30
C GLN A 22 13.25 9.05 7.96
N ASP A 23 14.05 9.57 7.03
CA ASP A 23 13.58 9.93 5.68
C ASP A 23 13.04 8.72 4.91
N LEU A 24 13.75 7.58 4.98
CA LEU A 24 13.29 6.34 4.37
C LEU A 24 12.01 5.82 5.04
N ALA A 25 11.88 5.95 6.36
CA ALA A 25 10.67 5.59 7.07
C ALA A 25 9.46 6.44 6.61
N TYR A 26 9.63 7.75 6.42
CA TYR A 26 8.57 8.60 5.86
C TYR A 26 8.18 8.19 4.45
N ILE A 27 9.16 7.86 3.59
CA ILE A 27 8.90 7.37 2.23
C ILE A 27 8.11 6.05 2.28
N TYR A 28 8.46 5.11 3.16
CA TYR A 28 7.74 3.86 3.32
C TYR A 28 6.31 4.07 3.81
N ALA A 29 6.11 4.91 4.83
CA ALA A 29 4.79 5.25 5.35
C ALA A 29 3.90 5.89 4.27
N PHE A 30 4.43 6.88 3.54
CA PHE A 30 3.73 7.53 2.44
C PHE A 30 3.37 6.55 1.32
N SER A 31 4.30 5.66 0.96
CA SER A 31 4.07 4.64 -0.06
C SER A 31 2.94 3.68 0.32
N ILE A 32 2.83 3.31 1.60
CA ILE A 32 1.74 2.46 2.11
C ILE A 32 0.38 3.15 1.94
N VAL A 33 0.30 4.44 2.24
CA VAL A 33 -0.93 5.23 2.06
C VAL A 33 -1.33 5.30 0.58
N ILE A 34 -0.39 5.59 -0.31
CA ILE A 34 -0.65 5.60 -1.76
C ILE A 34 -1.13 4.23 -2.24
N MET A 35 -0.47 3.14 -1.81
CA MET A 35 -0.85 1.79 -2.19
C MET A 35 -2.29 1.46 -1.75
N ALA A 36 -2.69 1.89 -0.55
CA ALA A 36 -4.06 1.68 -0.07
C ALA A 36 -5.09 2.45 -0.91
N ILE A 37 -4.83 3.72 -1.23
CA ILE A 37 -5.71 4.55 -2.07
C ILE A 37 -5.84 3.93 -3.46
N SER A 38 -4.72 3.60 -4.10
CA SER A 38 -4.71 2.99 -5.43
C SER A 38 -5.47 1.66 -5.46
N SER A 39 -5.27 0.81 -4.44
CA SER A 39 -6.00 -0.47 -4.33
C SER A 39 -7.50 -0.23 -4.24
N SER A 40 -7.95 0.72 -3.42
CA SER A 40 -9.37 1.05 -3.28
C SER A 40 -9.98 1.59 -4.58
N LEU A 41 -9.26 2.48 -5.28
CA LEU A 41 -9.73 3.00 -6.57
C LEU A 41 -9.84 1.92 -7.64
N ILE A 42 -8.85 1.02 -7.72
CA ILE A 42 -8.87 -0.11 -8.66
C ILE A 42 -10.03 -1.05 -8.33
N GLU A 43 -10.20 -1.41 -7.07
CA GLU A 43 -11.28 -2.30 -6.63
C GLU A 43 -12.65 -1.70 -6.95
N GLN A 44 -12.86 -0.42 -6.66
CA GLN A 44 -14.09 0.27 -6.98
C GLN A 44 -14.36 0.30 -8.50
N HIS A 45 -13.34 0.59 -9.31
CA HIS A 45 -13.48 0.62 -10.77
C HIS A 45 -13.81 -0.76 -11.34
N VAL A 46 -13.14 -1.81 -10.86
CA VAL A 46 -13.39 -3.19 -11.26
C VAL A 46 -14.79 -3.63 -10.83
N HIS A 47 -15.20 -3.34 -9.61
CA HIS A 47 -16.53 -3.72 -9.11
C HIS A 47 -17.65 -3.07 -9.93
N MET A 48 -17.53 -1.78 -10.26
CA MET A 48 -18.51 -1.09 -11.12
C MET A 48 -18.56 -1.70 -12.52
N SER A 49 -17.40 -2.03 -13.10
CA SER A 49 -17.32 -2.67 -14.42
C SER A 49 -17.95 -4.05 -14.42
N LEU A 50 -17.72 -4.85 -13.38
CA LEU A 50 -18.32 -6.17 -13.21
C LEU A 50 -19.83 -6.09 -13.01
N LEU A 51 -20.30 -5.11 -12.24
CA LEU A 51 -21.73 -4.87 -12.04
C LEU A 51 -22.42 -4.49 -13.35
N GLU A 52 -21.81 -3.61 -14.16
CA GLU A 52 -22.33 -3.30 -15.50
C GLU A 52 -22.40 -4.55 -16.39
N LEU A 53 -21.33 -5.35 -16.44
CA LEU A 53 -21.30 -6.57 -17.23
C LEU A 53 -22.34 -7.60 -16.77
N GLY A 54 -22.56 -7.75 -15.47
CA GLY A 54 -23.55 -8.68 -14.92
C GLY A 54 -25.00 -8.25 -15.13
N MET A 55 -25.25 -6.96 -15.38
CA MET A 55 -26.58 -6.43 -15.71
C MET A 55 -26.92 -6.52 -17.21
N ARG A 56 -25.92 -6.79 -18.07
CA ARG A 56 -26.09 -6.92 -19.53
C ARG A 56 -26.30 -8.38 -19.91
#